data_AF-A0A372IPI2-F1
#
_entry.id   AF-A0A372IPI2-F1
#
_cell.length_a   1.000
_cell.length_b   1.000
_cell.length_c   1.000
_cell.angle_alpha   90.00
_cell.angle_beta   90.00
_cell.angle_gamma   90.00
#
_symmetry.space_group_name_H-M   'P 1'
#
loop_
_entity.id
_entity.type
_entity.pdbx_description
1 polymer ?
#
loop_
_entity_poly.entity_id
_entity_poly.type
_entity_poly.pdbx_seq_one_letter_code
_entity_poly.pdbx_strand_id
1 'polypeptide(L)'
;MNSGRPPVIATWLMEHLTPGGRDEALAGDLLEEFLHGKTAGWYRWQCAAVVAAGYREALRTRWPAAIFAAAWVIPVPATFFRIATDARLSRLFNSAWELPWPWSTMCEMSFYVAANLLFLWTGLLTYLALHALTMREERVRVLRGLAHCSLLYLPLSIAWAVLTGLMQTPGHPVDIRHTAAVELILDPHFLPMRVPFFLSLLLSTWAALPARKRHSGKIAA
;
A
#
# COMPACT_ATOMS: atom_id res chain seq x y z
N MET A 1 -9.03 -42.45 -18.46
CA MET A 1 -7.66 -42.90 -18.76
C MET A 1 -6.69 -41.90 -18.16
N ASN A 2 -5.98 -42.27 -17.09
CA ASN A 2 -4.95 -41.41 -16.52
C ASN A 2 -3.75 -41.42 -17.47
N SER A 3 -3.45 -40.29 -18.10
CA SER A 3 -2.13 -40.10 -18.71
C SER A 3 -1.12 -40.18 -17.56
N GLY A 4 -0.16 -41.11 -17.62
CA GLY A 4 0.89 -41.26 -16.59
C GLY A 4 1.85 -40.06 -16.48
N ARG A 5 1.46 -38.90 -16.99
CA ARG A 5 2.21 -37.64 -16.95
C ARG A 5 1.40 -36.60 -16.20
N PRO A 6 2.01 -35.86 -15.26
CA PRO A 6 1.34 -34.79 -14.54
C PRO A 6 0.88 -33.69 -15.51
N PRO A 7 -0.26 -33.02 -15.23
CA PRO A 7 -0.73 -31.91 -16.05
C PRO A 7 0.28 -30.75 -16.03
N VAL A 8 0.93 -30.49 -17.17
CA VAL A 8 1.98 -29.47 -17.33
C VAL A 8 1.57 -28.10 -16.77
N ILE A 9 0.32 -27.68 -17.01
CA ILE A 9 -0.20 -26.39 -16.54
C ILE A 9 -0.26 -26.33 -15.00
N ALA A 10 -0.62 -27.43 -14.34
CA ALA A 10 -0.74 -27.46 -12.87
C ALA A 10 0.64 -27.43 -12.21
N THR A 11 1.59 -28.16 -12.77
CA THR A 11 3.00 -28.11 -12.35
C THR A 11 3.59 -26.72 -12.56
N TRP A 12 3.37 -26.11 -13.73
CA TRP A 12 3.80 -24.74 -14.01
C TRP A 12 3.19 -23.72 -13.03
N LEU A 13 1.89 -23.84 -12.73
CA LEU A 13 1.18 -22.96 -11.80
C LEU A 13 1.82 -23.02 -10.41
N MET A 14 2.15 -24.22 -9.94
CA MET A 14 2.75 -24.43 -8.63
C MET A 14 4.21 -23.92 -8.58
N GLU A 15 4.98 -24.13 -9.63
CA GLU A 15 6.36 -23.65 -9.73
C GLU A 15 6.45 -22.12 -9.76
N HIS A 16 5.50 -21.44 -10.42
CA HIS A 16 5.62 -20.01 -10.72
C HIS A 16 4.74 -19.11 -9.85
N LEU A 17 3.61 -19.61 -9.32
CA LEU A 17 2.62 -18.78 -8.63
C LEU A 17 2.54 -19.00 -7.12
N THR A 18 3.30 -19.93 -6.55
CA THR A 18 3.24 -20.20 -5.12
C THR A 18 4.08 -19.18 -4.33
N PRO A 19 3.47 -18.30 -3.51
CA PRO A 19 4.20 -17.19 -2.89
C PRO A 19 5.10 -17.66 -1.73
N GLY A 20 6.41 -17.69 -1.98
CA GLY A 20 7.43 -17.98 -0.98
C GLY A 20 7.80 -19.45 -0.94
N GLY A 21 8.99 -19.78 -1.47
CA GLY A 21 9.48 -21.15 -1.75
C GLY A 21 9.56 -22.09 -0.55
N ARG A 22 8.41 -22.53 -0.07
CA ARG A 22 8.18 -23.57 0.95
C ARG A 22 7.73 -24.90 0.36
N ASP A 23 7.42 -24.96 -0.93
CA ASP A 23 6.56 -26.02 -1.45
C ASP A 23 7.26 -27.04 -2.33
N GLU A 24 8.58 -27.18 -2.26
CA GLU A 24 9.25 -28.31 -2.93
C GLU A 24 8.84 -29.66 -2.30
N ALA A 25 8.71 -29.71 -0.97
CA ALA A 25 8.20 -30.90 -0.27
C ALA A 25 6.71 -31.15 -0.58
N LEU A 26 5.89 -30.09 -0.55
CA LEU A 26 4.46 -30.19 -0.85
C LEU A 26 4.20 -30.57 -2.32
N ALA A 27 5.03 -30.06 -3.24
CA ALA A 27 5.03 -30.44 -4.64
C ALA A 27 5.37 -31.92 -4.83
N GLY A 28 6.36 -32.42 -4.08
CA GLY A 28 6.73 -33.84 -4.02
C GLY A 28 5.57 -34.70 -3.58
N ASP A 29 4.96 -34.38 -2.43
CA ASP A 29 3.81 -35.13 -1.89
C ASP A 29 2.63 -35.18 -2.88
N LEU A 30 2.29 -34.05 -3.51
CA LEU A 30 1.21 -34.00 -4.51
C LEU A 30 1.53 -34.82 -5.76
N LEU A 31 2.81 -34.87 -6.18
CA LEU A 31 3.25 -35.66 -7.31
C LEU A 31 3.23 -37.16 -6.99
N GLU A 32 3.70 -37.54 -5.80
CA GLU A 32 3.65 -38.91 -5.32
C GLU A 32 2.21 -39.42 -5.24
N GLU A 33 1.28 -38.65 -4.67
CA GLU A 33 -0.13 -39.02 -4.65
C GLU A 33 -0.75 -39.15 -6.05
N PHE A 34 -0.34 -38.30 -7.01
CA PHE A 34 -0.77 -38.43 -8.39
C PHE A 34 -0.28 -39.74 -9.03
N LEU A 35 0.98 -40.12 -8.77
CA LEU A 35 1.56 -41.37 -9.25
C LEU A 35 0.90 -42.60 -8.62
N HIS A 36 0.35 -42.50 -7.42
CA HIS A 36 -0.45 -43.54 -6.76
C HIS A 36 -1.89 -43.69 -7.32
N GLY A 37 -2.18 -43.11 -8.48
CA GLY A 37 -3.42 -43.37 -9.23
C GLY A 37 -4.55 -42.37 -9.02
N LYS A 38 -4.29 -41.22 -8.38
CA LYS A 38 -5.27 -40.12 -8.31
C LYS A 38 -5.53 -39.53 -9.70
N THR A 39 -6.67 -38.86 -9.85
CA THR A 39 -7.08 -38.31 -11.15
C THR A 39 -6.39 -36.98 -11.45
N ALA A 40 -6.22 -36.66 -12.74
CA ALA A 40 -5.68 -35.37 -13.17
C ALA A 40 -6.53 -34.17 -12.69
N GLY A 41 -7.85 -34.36 -12.53
CA GLY A 41 -8.74 -33.35 -11.97
C GLY A 41 -8.45 -33.08 -10.49
N TRP A 42 -8.20 -34.13 -9.71
CA TRP A 42 -7.81 -34.00 -8.31
C TRP A 42 -6.50 -33.21 -8.16
N TYR A 43 -5.49 -33.52 -8.96
CA TYR A 43 -4.19 -32.83 -8.92
C TYR A 43 -4.31 -31.33 -9.23
N ARG A 44 -5.12 -30.95 -10.23
CA ARG A 44 -5.36 -29.53 -10.58
C ARG A 44 -6.02 -28.76 -9.43
N TRP A 45 -7.03 -29.36 -8.78
CA TRP A 45 -7.71 -28.74 -7.64
C TRP A 45 -6.78 -28.54 -6.45
N GLN A 46 -5.91 -29.52 -6.16
CA GLN A 46 -4.94 -29.39 -5.08
C GLN A 46 -3.90 -28.30 -5.38
N CYS A 47 -3.35 -28.26 -6.60
CA CYS A 47 -2.42 -27.19 -7.00
C CYS A 47 -3.07 -25.81 -6.85
N ALA A 48 -4.33 -25.65 -7.30
CA ALA A 48 -5.06 -24.40 -7.14
C ALA A 48 -5.32 -24.05 -5.66
N ALA A 49 -5.65 -25.03 -4.82
CA ALA A 49 -5.87 -24.84 -3.39
C ALA A 49 -4.60 -24.40 -2.65
N VAL A 50 -3.44 -24.98 -2.98
CA VAL A 50 -2.14 -24.59 -2.43
C VAL A 50 -1.79 -23.16 -2.82
N VAL A 51 -1.91 -22.82 -4.10
CA VAL A 51 -1.69 -21.45 -4.57
C VAL A 51 -2.64 -20.48 -3.85
N ALA A 52 -3.93 -20.79 -3.79
CA ALA A 52 -4.93 -19.96 -3.12
C ALA A 52 -4.65 -19.81 -1.61
N ALA A 53 -4.23 -20.86 -0.93
CA ALA A 53 -3.87 -20.82 0.48
C ALA A 53 -2.63 -19.95 0.72
N GLY A 54 -1.61 -20.04 -0.16
CA GLY A 54 -0.43 -19.19 -0.13
C GLY A 54 -0.77 -17.71 -0.30
N TYR A 55 -1.60 -17.38 -1.29
CA TYR A 55 -2.09 -16.01 -1.48
C TYR A 55 -2.97 -15.55 -0.32
N ARG A 56 -3.85 -16.40 0.22
CA ARG A 56 -4.72 -16.07 1.35
C ARG A 56 -3.90 -15.74 2.60
N GLU A 57 -2.86 -16.51 2.91
CA GLU A 57 -2.03 -16.24 4.08
C GLU A 57 -1.14 -14.99 3.87
N ALA A 58 -0.61 -14.82 2.66
CA ALA A 58 0.11 -13.60 2.29
C ALA A 58 -0.78 -12.36 2.41
N LEU A 59 -2.03 -12.45 1.95
CA LEU A 59 -3.02 -11.39 2.05
C LEU A 59 -3.43 -11.16 3.50
N ARG A 60 -3.71 -12.22 4.28
CA ARG A 60 -4.09 -12.12 5.70
C ARG A 60 -3.02 -11.40 6.53
N THR A 61 -1.75 -11.68 6.26
CA THR A 61 -0.63 -11.01 6.93
C THR A 61 -0.55 -9.53 6.58
N ARG A 62 -0.96 -9.14 5.37
CA ARG A 62 -0.82 -7.77 4.84
C ARG A 62 -2.11 -6.95 4.91
N TRP A 63 -3.26 -7.59 5.13
CA TRP A 63 -4.56 -6.95 5.22
C TRP A 63 -4.66 -5.89 6.32
N PRO A 64 -4.04 -6.07 7.52
CA PRO A 64 -4.04 -5.01 8.52
C PRO A 64 -3.38 -3.71 8.05
N ALA A 65 -2.32 -3.79 7.23
CA ALA A 65 -1.71 -2.60 6.61
C ALA A 65 -2.68 -1.90 5.64
N ALA A 66 -3.44 -2.67 4.85
CA ALA A 66 -4.43 -2.11 3.94
C ALA A 66 -5.60 -1.44 4.68
N ILE A 67 -6.15 -2.08 5.71
CA ILE A 67 -7.18 -1.48 6.56
C ILE A 67 -6.65 -0.22 7.22
N PHE A 68 -5.44 -0.27 7.81
CA PHE A 68 -4.82 0.88 8.45
C PHE A 68 -4.65 2.02 7.45
N ALA A 69 -4.10 1.77 6.26
CA ALA A 69 -3.90 2.79 5.26
C ALA A 69 -5.23 3.41 4.81
N ALA A 70 -6.27 2.60 4.62
CA ALA A 70 -7.60 3.09 4.30
C ALA A 70 -8.14 3.99 5.42
N ALA A 71 -8.08 3.54 6.67
CA ALA A 71 -8.53 4.30 7.84
C ALA A 71 -7.74 5.61 8.04
N TRP A 72 -6.42 5.58 7.87
CA TRP A 72 -5.54 6.72 8.06
C TRP A 72 -5.81 7.87 7.08
N VAL A 73 -6.27 7.54 5.87
CA VAL A 73 -6.46 8.51 4.80
C VAL A 73 -7.84 9.18 4.84
N ILE A 74 -8.81 8.59 5.55
CA ILE A 74 -10.14 9.18 5.78
C ILE A 74 -10.07 10.66 6.26
N PRO A 75 -9.27 11.03 7.28
CA PRO A 75 -9.20 12.40 7.78
C PRO A 75 -8.40 13.38 6.90
N VAL A 76 -7.83 12.95 5.77
CA VAL A 76 -7.01 13.82 4.90
C VAL A 76 -7.74 15.12 4.54
N PRO A 77 -8.97 15.10 3.97
CA PRO A 77 -9.63 16.33 3.55
C PRO A 77 -9.88 17.30 4.70
N ALA A 78 -10.33 16.79 5.85
CA ALA A 78 -10.53 17.60 7.05
C ALA A 78 -9.22 18.20 7.58
N THR A 79 -8.11 17.46 7.49
CA THR A 79 -6.79 17.95 7.91
C THR A 79 -6.32 19.09 7.02
N PHE A 80 -6.45 18.94 5.69
CA PHE A 80 -6.11 19.99 4.73
C PHE A 80 -6.98 21.22 4.91
N PHE A 81 -8.27 21.03 5.11
CA PHE A 81 -9.19 22.10 5.37
C PHE A 81 -8.83 22.89 6.64
N ARG A 82 -8.46 22.19 7.71
CA ARG A 82 -8.00 22.81 8.95
C ARG A 82 -6.70 23.59 8.74
N ILE A 83 -5.77 23.04 7.96
CA ILE A 83 -4.51 23.72 7.62
C ILE A 83 -4.78 25.00 6.81
N ALA A 84 -5.71 24.95 5.85
CA ALA A 84 -6.07 26.08 5.01
C ALA A 84 -6.77 27.21 5.79
N THR A 85 -7.53 26.86 6.83
CA THR A 85 -8.28 27.81 7.67
C THR A 85 -7.50 28.30 8.90
N ASP A 86 -6.32 27.74 9.19
CA ASP A 86 -5.50 28.16 10.32
C ASP A 86 -4.83 29.52 10.05
N ALA A 87 -5.26 30.54 10.80
CA ALA A 87 -4.77 31.91 10.67
C ALA A 87 -3.24 32.05 10.83
N ARG A 88 -2.56 31.17 11.57
CA ARG A 88 -1.09 31.21 11.72
C ARG A 88 -0.42 30.73 10.43
N LEU A 89 -0.91 29.64 9.86
CA LEU A 89 -0.40 29.10 8.61
C LEU A 89 -0.72 30.05 7.46
N SER A 90 -1.92 30.63 7.41
CA SER A 90 -2.27 31.64 6.41
C SER A 90 -1.32 32.84 6.43
N ARG A 91 -0.87 33.31 7.61
CA ARG A 91 0.14 34.38 7.68
C ARG A 91 1.48 33.97 7.08
N LEU A 92 1.95 32.75 7.37
CA LEU A 92 3.18 32.23 6.78
C LEU A 92 3.07 32.10 5.25
N PHE A 93 1.94 31.59 4.75
CA PHE A 93 1.67 31.51 3.31
C PHE A 93 1.62 32.90 2.66
N ASN A 94 0.97 33.88 3.30
CA ASN A 94 0.94 35.25 2.79
C ASN A 94 2.35 35.86 2.69
N SER A 95 3.18 35.69 3.72
CA SER A 95 4.58 36.15 3.66
C SER A 95 5.39 35.44 2.57
N ALA A 96 5.12 34.15 2.31
CA ALA A 96 5.75 33.44 1.20
C ALA A 96 5.28 33.95 -0.18
N TRP A 97 4.04 34.43 -0.28
CA TRP A 97 3.47 34.99 -1.51
C TRP A 97 4.05 36.35 -1.89
N GLU A 98 4.56 37.10 -0.92
CA GLU A 98 5.24 38.39 -1.14
C GLU A 98 6.61 38.24 -1.80
N LEU A 99 7.18 37.02 -1.84
CA LEU A 99 8.44 36.75 -2.52
C LEU A 99 8.29 36.89 -4.05
N PRO A 100 9.33 37.39 -4.75
CA PRO A 100 9.31 37.45 -6.20
C PRO A 100 9.25 36.05 -6.80
N TRP A 101 8.59 35.93 -7.93
CA TRP A 101 8.64 34.70 -8.74
C TRP A 101 10.09 34.43 -9.17
N PRO A 102 10.58 33.17 -9.11
CA PRO A 102 9.85 31.91 -8.87
C PRO A 102 9.80 31.45 -7.41
N TRP A 103 10.35 32.23 -6.47
CA TRP A 103 10.53 31.79 -5.09
C TRP A 103 9.22 31.59 -4.34
N SER A 104 8.22 32.45 -4.58
CA SER A 104 6.87 32.28 -4.02
C SER A 104 6.25 30.94 -4.39
N THR A 105 6.29 30.56 -5.66
CA THR A 105 5.79 29.26 -6.14
C THR A 105 6.59 28.09 -5.57
N MET A 106 7.92 28.20 -5.48
CA MET A 106 8.74 27.14 -4.89
C MET A 106 8.44 26.97 -3.40
N CYS A 107 8.22 28.06 -2.66
CA CYS A 107 7.82 28.02 -1.25
C CYS A 107 6.45 27.38 -1.09
N GLU A 108 5.45 27.79 -1.86
CA GLU A 108 4.11 27.19 -1.84
C GLU A 108 4.16 25.68 -2.07
N MET A 109 4.83 25.26 -3.15
CA MET A 109 4.98 23.84 -3.49
C MET A 109 5.74 23.08 -2.40
N SER A 110 6.78 23.67 -1.82
CA SER A 110 7.55 23.06 -0.74
C SER A 110 6.72 22.88 0.52
N PHE A 111 5.94 23.89 0.93
CA PHE A 111 5.03 23.78 2.08
C PHE A 111 3.95 22.74 1.84
N TYR A 112 3.36 22.73 0.65
CA TYR A 112 2.38 21.73 0.26
C TYR A 112 2.98 20.33 0.36
N VAL A 113 4.09 20.05 -0.33
CA VAL A 113 4.75 18.74 -0.30
C VAL A 113 5.18 18.35 1.11
N ALA A 114 5.73 19.28 1.90
CA ALA A 114 6.15 19.02 3.27
C ALA A 114 4.96 18.63 4.17
N ALA A 115 3.84 19.35 4.10
CA ALA A 115 2.64 19.02 4.87
C ALA A 115 2.08 17.63 4.51
N ASN A 116 2.04 17.30 3.22
CA ASN A 116 1.64 15.99 2.72
C ASN A 116 2.57 14.86 3.21
N LEU A 117 3.88 15.05 3.11
CA LEU A 117 4.87 14.08 3.55
C LEU A 117 4.84 13.89 5.06
N LEU A 118 4.68 14.96 5.85
CA LEU A 118 4.52 14.87 7.29
C LEU A 118 3.29 14.04 7.68
N PHE A 119 2.16 14.24 7.00
CA PHE A 119 0.95 13.43 7.21
C PHE A 119 1.18 11.94 6.89
N LEU A 120 1.90 11.64 5.83
CA LEU A 120 2.22 10.26 5.46
C LEU A 120 3.23 9.61 6.40
N TRP A 121 4.29 10.34 6.77
CA TRP A 121 5.31 9.88 7.70
C TRP A 121 4.72 9.62 9.08
N THR A 122 3.85 10.50 9.57
CA THR A 122 3.13 10.26 10.84
C THR A 122 2.27 9.01 10.78
N GLY A 123 1.56 8.76 9.66
CA GLY A 123 0.82 7.52 9.47
C GLY A 123 1.69 6.27 9.45
N LEU A 124 2.80 6.32 8.70
CA LEU A 124 3.74 5.21 8.64
C LEU A 124 4.40 4.94 9.99
N LEU A 125 4.85 5.98 10.69
CA LEU A 125 5.44 5.86 12.03
C LEU A 125 4.43 5.34 13.04
N THR A 126 3.16 5.76 12.96
CA THR A 126 2.09 5.25 13.82
C THR A 126 1.86 3.76 13.56
N TYR A 127 1.76 3.36 12.29
CA TYR A 127 1.63 1.95 11.91
C TYR A 127 2.80 1.11 12.43
N LEU A 128 4.03 1.59 12.19
CA LEU A 128 5.24 0.91 12.63
C LEU A 128 5.32 0.86 14.15
N ALA A 129 4.97 1.91 14.88
CA ALA A 129 4.93 1.90 16.34
C ALA A 129 3.94 0.87 16.88
N LEU A 130 2.72 0.81 16.32
CA LEU A 130 1.72 -0.19 16.68
C LEU A 130 2.22 -1.61 16.41
N HIS A 131 3.00 -1.81 15.34
CA HIS A 131 3.53 -3.12 14.96
C HIS A 131 4.85 -3.48 15.66
N ALA A 132 5.66 -2.49 16.04
CA ALA A 132 6.93 -2.63 16.77
C ALA A 132 6.69 -3.11 18.21
N LEU A 133 5.53 -2.80 18.79
CA LEU A 133 5.07 -3.44 20.03
C LEU A 133 5.02 -4.98 19.92
N THR A 134 4.92 -5.52 18.70
CA THR A 134 4.88 -6.96 18.42
C THR A 134 6.20 -7.52 17.90
N MET A 135 7.08 -6.69 17.33
CA MET A 135 8.29 -7.11 16.63
C MET A 135 9.51 -6.29 17.09
N ARG A 136 10.50 -6.96 17.68
CA ARG A 136 11.77 -6.36 18.13
C ARG A 136 12.53 -5.82 16.90
N GLU A 137 12.71 -4.49 16.83
CA GLU A 137 13.02 -3.75 15.59
C GLU A 137 14.46 -3.86 15.04
N GLU A 138 14.55 -3.70 13.72
CA GLU A 138 15.73 -3.29 12.95
C GLU A 138 15.49 -1.88 12.37
N ARG A 139 16.21 -0.85 12.83
CA ARG A 139 16.10 0.57 12.41
C ARG A 139 16.12 0.79 10.89
N VAL A 140 16.79 -0.08 10.15
CA VAL A 140 16.91 -0.05 8.68
C VAL A 140 15.53 -0.12 8.00
N ARG A 141 14.54 -0.75 8.62
CA ARG A 141 13.18 -0.91 8.05
C ARG A 141 12.40 0.39 8.07
N VAL A 142 12.51 1.17 9.15
CA VAL A 142 11.84 2.46 9.30
C VAL A 142 12.33 3.44 8.23
N LEU A 143 13.66 3.57 8.09
CA LEU A 143 14.26 4.44 7.06
C LEU A 143 13.82 4.04 5.65
N ARG A 144 13.79 2.73 5.36
CA ARG A 144 13.36 2.24 4.05
C ARG A 144 11.90 2.58 3.77
N GLY A 145 11.02 2.38 4.74
CA GLY A 145 9.60 2.72 4.63
C GLY A 145 9.40 4.22 4.38
N LEU A 146 10.09 5.08 5.14
CA LEU A 146 10.01 6.54 4.97
C LEU A 146 10.50 6.97 3.58
N ALA A 147 11.64 6.44 3.13
CA ALA A 147 12.18 6.73 1.81
C ALA A 147 11.24 6.29 0.68
N HIS A 148 10.65 5.08 0.78
CA HIS A 148 9.67 4.61 -0.19
C HIS A 148 8.43 5.50 -0.20
N CYS A 149 7.97 5.94 0.96
CA CYS A 149 6.79 6.79 1.07
C CYS A 149 7.01 8.14 0.36
N SER A 150 8.16 8.77 0.59
CA SER A 150 8.52 10.01 -0.08
C SER A 150 8.71 9.84 -1.59
N LEU A 151 9.37 8.74 -2.01
CA LEU A 151 9.65 8.48 -3.42
C LEU A 151 8.37 8.18 -4.22
N LEU A 152 7.41 7.47 -3.62
CA LEU A 152 6.17 7.07 -4.29
C LEU A 152 5.12 8.19 -4.30
N TYR A 153 5.07 9.02 -3.25
CA TYR A 153 4.02 10.02 -3.12
C TYR A 153 4.03 11.07 -4.22
N LEU A 154 5.19 11.63 -4.55
CA LEU A 154 5.30 12.67 -5.58
C LEU A 154 4.82 12.21 -6.96
N PRO A 155 5.33 11.11 -7.55
CA PRO A 155 4.88 10.66 -8.86
C PRO A 155 3.41 10.25 -8.86
N LEU A 156 2.92 9.63 -7.78
CA LEU A 156 1.50 9.27 -7.67
C LEU A 156 0.60 10.52 -7.64
N SER A 157 1.00 11.55 -6.89
CA SER A 157 0.25 12.80 -6.81
C SER A 157 0.27 13.57 -8.11
N ILE A 158 1.41 13.62 -8.81
CA ILE A 158 1.52 14.25 -10.14
C ILE A 158 0.67 13.50 -11.16
N ALA A 159 0.79 12.17 -11.23
CA ALA A 159 0.01 11.35 -12.15
C ALA A 159 -1.50 11.51 -11.89
N TRP A 160 -1.89 11.56 -10.62
CA TRP A 160 -3.27 11.79 -10.22
C TRP A 160 -3.77 13.19 -10.61
N ALA A 161 -2.99 14.24 -10.34
CA ALA A 161 -3.34 15.61 -10.71
C ALA A 161 -3.55 15.76 -12.23
N VAL A 162 -2.64 15.16 -13.03
CA VAL A 162 -2.78 15.11 -14.49
C VAL A 162 -4.05 14.38 -14.89
N LEU A 163 -4.33 13.22 -14.31
CA LEU A 163 -5.54 12.45 -14.60
C LEU A 163 -6.81 13.24 -14.29
N THR A 164 -6.88 13.91 -13.13
CA THR A 164 -8.05 14.73 -12.75
C THR A 164 -8.20 15.97 -13.64
N GLY A 165 -7.09 16.61 -14.04
CA GLY A 165 -7.11 17.75 -14.94
C GLY A 165 -7.63 17.36 -16.33
N LEU A 166 -7.25 16.18 -16.83
CA LEU A 166 -7.73 15.63 -18.10
C LEU A 166 -9.22 15.28 -18.07
N MET A 167 -9.74 14.83 -16.92
CA MET A 167 -11.16 14.47 -16.78
C MET A 167 -12.09 15.67 -16.62
N GLN A 168 -11.57 16.91 -16.56
CA GLN A 168 -12.35 18.14 -16.40
C GLN A 168 -13.49 18.01 -15.38
N THR A 169 -13.22 17.35 -14.25
CA THR A 169 -14.26 17.12 -13.24
C THR A 169 -14.78 18.49 -12.79
N PRO A 170 -16.07 18.81 -13.01
CA PRO A 170 -16.62 20.10 -12.62
C PRO A 170 -16.40 20.27 -11.12
N GLY A 171 -15.69 21.34 -10.74
CA GLY A 171 -15.42 21.63 -9.35
C GLY A 171 -16.74 21.79 -8.62
N HIS A 172 -16.97 20.97 -7.59
CA HIS A 172 -18.12 21.15 -6.72
C HIS A 172 -17.80 22.37 -5.83
N PRO A 173 -18.58 23.46 -5.87
CA PRO A 173 -18.37 24.58 -4.98
C PRO A 173 -18.65 24.11 -3.55
N VAL A 174 -17.60 23.96 -2.75
CA VAL A 174 -17.72 23.64 -1.33
C VAL A 174 -17.79 24.97 -0.58
N ASP A 175 -18.89 25.22 0.13
CA ASP A 175 -19.00 26.39 0.99
C ASP A 175 -18.17 26.20 2.26
N ILE A 176 -16.93 26.67 2.17
CA ILE A 176 -15.90 26.61 3.21
C ILE A 176 -16.40 27.15 4.57
N ARG A 177 -17.43 28.01 4.62
CA ARG A 177 -17.85 28.63 5.89
C ARG A 177 -18.76 27.75 6.74
N HIS A 178 -19.47 26.80 6.12
CA HIS A 178 -20.53 26.05 6.79
C HIS A 178 -20.27 24.54 6.83
N THR A 179 -19.27 24.03 6.10
CA THR A 179 -19.01 22.58 6.07
C THR A 179 -18.37 22.10 7.37
N ALA A 180 -19.02 21.15 8.04
CA ALA A 180 -18.45 20.49 9.20
C ALA A 180 -17.33 19.50 8.78
N ALA A 181 -16.32 19.29 9.63
CA ALA A 181 -15.22 18.36 9.34
C ALA A 181 -15.69 16.92 9.04
N VAL A 182 -16.80 16.49 9.65
CA VAL A 182 -17.40 15.17 9.42
C VAL A 182 -17.99 15.05 8.01
N GLU A 183 -18.55 16.13 7.47
CA GLU A 183 -19.11 16.14 6.11
C GLU A 183 -17.99 15.96 5.08
N LEU A 184 -16.88 16.68 5.24
CA LEU A 184 -15.68 16.54 4.39
C LEU A 184 -15.09 15.11 4.41
N ILE A 185 -15.21 14.44 5.56
CA ILE A 185 -14.74 13.06 5.76
C ILE A 185 -15.63 12.05 5.03
N LEU A 186 -16.94 12.26 5.02
CA LEU A 186 -17.90 11.33 4.41
C LEU A 186 -18.15 11.61 2.93
N ASP A 187 -17.82 12.82 2.45
CA ASP A 187 -18.10 13.24 1.09
C ASP A 187 -17.24 12.47 0.05
N PRO A 188 -17.88 11.74 -0.89
CA PRO A 188 -17.20 10.97 -1.92
C PRO A 188 -16.43 11.85 -2.93
N HIS A 189 -16.74 13.13 -3.06
CA HIS A 189 -16.02 14.04 -3.97
C HIS A 189 -14.54 14.21 -3.59
N PHE A 190 -14.18 13.90 -2.33
CA PHE A 190 -12.79 13.92 -1.87
C PHE A 190 -12.08 12.57 -1.98
N LEU A 191 -12.74 11.52 -2.50
CA LEU A 191 -12.07 10.24 -2.78
C LEU A 191 -10.83 10.41 -3.70
N PRO A 192 -10.88 11.23 -4.77
CA PRO A 192 -9.70 11.49 -5.59
C PRO A 192 -8.50 11.95 -4.78
N MET A 193 -8.70 12.87 -3.83
CA MET A 193 -7.63 13.39 -2.98
C MET A 193 -6.99 12.32 -2.10
N ARG A 194 -7.74 11.26 -1.76
CA ARG A 194 -7.31 10.19 -0.86
C ARG A 194 -6.43 9.15 -1.57
N VAL A 195 -6.65 8.92 -2.86
CA VAL A 195 -6.00 7.82 -3.61
C VAL A 195 -4.46 7.87 -3.54
N PRO A 196 -3.78 9.02 -3.79
CA PRO A 196 -2.32 9.07 -3.74
C PRO A 196 -1.76 8.73 -2.35
N PHE A 197 -2.42 9.21 -1.28
CA PHE A 197 -2.00 8.91 0.08
C PHE A 197 -2.18 7.43 0.42
N PHE A 198 -3.34 6.87 0.06
CA PHE A 198 -3.65 5.47 0.32
C PHE A 198 -2.64 4.55 -0.36
N LEU A 199 -2.38 4.76 -1.65
CA LEU A 199 -1.41 3.96 -2.40
C LEU A 199 0.00 4.13 -1.87
N SER A 200 0.43 5.36 -1.56
CA SER A 200 1.76 5.62 -1.01
C SER A 200 1.97 4.92 0.33
N LEU A 201 0.99 5.02 1.23
CA LEU A 201 1.04 4.41 2.55
C LEU A 201 0.95 2.88 2.48
N LEU A 202 0.07 2.35 1.64
CA LEU A 202 -0.08 0.90 1.41
C LEU A 202 1.22 0.29 0.86
N LEU A 203 1.80 0.88 -0.18
CA LEU A 203 3.02 0.36 -0.79
C LEU A 203 4.23 0.49 0.14
N SER A 204 4.30 1.58 0.92
CA SER A 204 5.39 1.79 1.87
C SER A 204 5.33 0.84 3.06
N THR A 205 4.14 0.60 3.60
CA THR A 205 3.94 -0.40 4.66
C THR A 205 4.23 -1.80 4.14
N TRP A 206 3.83 -2.11 2.89
CA TRP A 206 4.16 -3.37 2.24
C TRP A 206 5.66 -3.59 2.05
N ALA A 207 6.40 -2.56 1.67
CA ALA A 207 7.86 -2.60 1.53
C ALA A 207 8.61 -2.66 2.87
N ALA A 208 8.00 -2.11 3.94
CA ALA A 208 8.56 -2.12 5.28
C ALA A 208 8.38 -3.48 6.00
N LEU A 209 7.34 -4.24 5.65
CA LEU A 209 7.11 -5.56 6.20
C LEU A 209 8.18 -6.55 5.73
N PRO A 210 8.73 -7.40 6.62
CA PRO A 210 9.77 -8.34 6.25
C PRO A 210 9.25 -9.31 5.18
N ALA A 211 10.04 -9.50 4.13
CA ALA A 211 9.88 -10.66 3.27
C ALA A 211 9.99 -11.89 4.18
N ARG A 212 8.93 -12.73 4.21
CA ARG A 212 8.86 -13.92 5.06
C ARG A 212 10.15 -14.71 4.87
N LYS A 213 10.97 -14.86 5.93
CA LYS A 213 12.23 -15.61 5.86
C LYS A 213 11.94 -16.97 5.23
N ARG A 214 12.62 -17.26 4.12
CA ARG A 214 12.70 -18.58 3.51
C ARG A 214 13.27 -19.48 4.61
N HIS A 215 12.50 -20.43 5.12
CA HIS A 215 13.08 -21.49 5.94
C HIS A 215 13.91 -22.33 4.98
N SER A 216 15.14 -21.90 4.73
CA SER A 216 16.15 -22.77 4.18
C SER A 216 16.39 -23.80 5.27
N GLY A 217 15.76 -24.96 5.13
CA GLY A 217 16.16 -26.14 5.86
C GLY A 217 17.63 -26.35 5.53
N LYS A 218 18.51 -26.00 6.46
CA LYS A 218 19.85 -26.57 6.46
C LYS A 218 19.64 -28.05 6.71
N ILE A 219 19.63 -28.83 5.63
CA ILE A 219 19.90 -30.26 5.70
C ILE A 219 21.33 -30.31 6.25
N ALA A 220 21.45 -30.60 7.55
CA ALA A 220 22.71 -30.98 8.13
C ALA A 220 23.11 -32.29 7.44
N ALA A 221 24.16 -32.22 6.63
CA ALA A 221 24.87 -33.38 6.12
C ALA A 221 25.70 -34.02 7.26
#